data_AF-A0A356BYD0-F1
#
_entry.id   AF-A0A356BYD0-F1
#
_cell.length_a   1.000
_cell.length_b   1.000
_cell.length_c   1.000
_cell.angle_alpha   90.00
_cell.angle_beta   90.00
_cell.angle_gamma   90.00
#
_symmetry.space_group_name_H-M   'P 1'
#
loop_
_entity.id
_entity.type
_entity.pdbx_description
1 polymer ?
#
loop_
_entity_poly.entity_id
_entity_poly.type
_entity_poly.pdbx_seq_one_letter_code
_entity_poly.pdbx_strand_id
1 'polypeptide(L)'
;MKQLKVIDEGWVACTGNTIVAVGTRETLEGQLEITEKTQVVDATGQVVTPGLVDPHTHLIFGGSREDEFYLRAQGADYMDIMEAGGGIASSVRST
;
A
#
# COMPACT_ATOMS: atom_id res chain seq x y z
N MET A 1 -13.14 10.65 10.18
CA MET A 1 -13.51 9.30 9.68
C MET A 1 -13.63 8.36 10.88
N LYS A 2 -14.85 7.96 11.26
CA LYS A 2 -15.07 7.06 12.42
C LYS A 2 -15.94 5.84 12.07
N GLN A 3 -16.45 5.79 10.85
CA GLN A 3 -17.37 4.75 10.38
C GLN A 3 -16.83 4.22 9.05
N LEU A 4 -16.57 2.92 9.02
CA LEU A 4 -16.23 2.18 7.83
C LEU A 4 -17.43 1.30 7.49
N LYS A 5 -17.88 1.33 6.24
CA LYS A 5 -18.91 0.40 5.79
C LYS A 5 -18.27 -0.97 5.62
N VAL A 6 -18.76 -1.95 6.35
CA VAL A 6 -18.40 -3.37 6.22
C VAL A 6 -19.55 -4.08 5.53
N ILE A 7 -19.23 -5.01 4.63
CA ILE A 7 -20.18 -5.91 3.98
C ILE A 7 -19.75 -7.32 4.36
N ASP A 8 -20.51 -7.94 5.25
CA ASP A 8 -20.31 -9.34 5.61
C ASP A 8 -20.70 -10.24 4.43
N GLU A 9 -19.97 -11.34 4.24
CA GLU A 9 -20.18 -12.28 3.12
C GLU A 9 -20.25 -11.56 1.75
N GLY A 10 -19.38 -10.56 1.58
CA GLY A 10 -19.35 -9.68 0.42
C GLY A 10 -18.83 -10.32 -0.87
N TRP A 11 -19.34 -9.83 -1.99
CA TRP A 11 -18.99 -10.20 -3.35
C TRP A 11 -18.46 -8.98 -4.09
N VAL A 12 -17.43 -9.19 -4.90
CA VAL A 12 -16.86 -8.18 -5.80
C VAL A 12 -16.82 -8.77 -7.20
N ALA A 13 -17.41 -8.08 -8.16
CA ALA A 13 -17.39 -8.47 -9.57
C ALA A 13 -16.54 -7.50 -10.38
N CYS A 14 -15.68 -8.04 -11.24
CA CYS A 14 -14.78 -7.29 -12.09
C CYS A 14 -14.92 -7.73 -13.55
N THR A 15 -14.81 -6.76 -14.46
CA THR A 15 -14.69 -7.00 -15.90
C THR A 15 -13.46 -6.26 -16.40
N GLY A 16 -12.46 -7.01 -16.89
CA GLY A 16 -11.15 -6.43 -17.22
C GLY A 16 -10.52 -5.78 -15.98
N ASN A 17 -10.23 -4.47 -16.07
CA ASN A 17 -9.55 -3.72 -15.01
C ASN A 17 -10.51 -2.89 -14.13
N THR A 18 -11.82 -3.16 -14.21
CA THR A 18 -12.84 -2.33 -13.55
C THR A 18 -13.71 -3.19 -12.64
N ILE A 19 -13.99 -2.67 -11.44
CA ILE A 19 -15.00 -3.22 -10.55
C ILE A 19 -16.37 -2.79 -11.08
N VAL A 20 -17.22 -3.75 -11.44
CA VAL A 20 -18.56 -3.51 -11.99
C VAL A 20 -19.66 -3.63 -10.93
N ALA A 21 -19.42 -4.36 -9.85
CA ALA A 21 -20.36 -4.45 -8.73
C ALA A 21 -19.67 -4.84 -7.41
N VAL A 22 -20.24 -4.37 -6.29
CA VAL A 22 -19.84 -4.72 -4.92
C VAL A 22 -21.10 -4.80 -4.05
N GLY A 23 -21.28 -5.89 -3.31
CA GLY A 23 -22.49 -6.10 -2.51
C GLY A 23 -22.51 -7.45 -1.80
N THR A 24 -23.64 -7.81 -1.21
CA THR A 24 -23.90 -9.19 -0.79
C THR A 24 -24.39 -10.01 -1.98
N ARG A 25 -24.43 -11.34 -1.83
CA ARG A 25 -24.98 -12.24 -2.84
C ARG A 25 -26.38 -11.81 -3.28
N GLU A 26 -27.26 -11.53 -2.33
CA GLU A 26 -28.67 -11.18 -2.59
C GLU A 26 -28.78 -9.89 -3.40
N THR A 27 -27.90 -8.92 -3.15
CA THR A 27 -27.92 -7.65 -3.88
C THR A 27 -27.40 -7.77 -5.31
N LEU A 28 -26.57 -8.77 -5.61
CA LEU A 28 -25.94 -8.95 -6.91
C LEU A 28 -26.58 -10.08 -7.74
N GLU A 29 -27.37 -10.94 -7.12
CA GLU A 29 -28.12 -12.00 -7.80
C GLU A 29 -28.98 -11.41 -8.93
N GLY A 30 -28.85 -11.97 -10.13
CA GLY A 30 -29.56 -11.52 -11.34
C GLY A 30 -28.98 -10.28 -12.02
N GLN A 31 -27.99 -9.60 -11.43
CA GLN A 31 -27.31 -8.45 -12.06
C GLN A 31 -26.03 -8.84 -12.80
N LEU A 32 -25.52 -10.04 -12.54
CA LEU A 32 -24.24 -10.54 -13.04
C LEU A 32 -24.45 -11.84 -13.80
N GLU A 33 -23.85 -11.95 -14.97
CA GLU A 33 -23.76 -13.21 -15.72
C GLU A 33 -22.43 -13.90 -15.37
N ILE A 34 -22.53 -15.03 -14.67
CA ILE A 34 -21.38 -15.89 -14.40
C ILE A 34 -21.36 -16.96 -15.48
N THR A 35 -20.32 -16.94 -16.32
CA THR A 35 -20.13 -17.90 -17.41
C THR A 35 -18.97 -18.83 -17.08
N GLU A 36 -18.75 -19.87 -17.89
CA GLU A 36 -17.59 -20.75 -17.75
C GLU A 36 -16.24 -20.03 -17.92
N LYS A 37 -16.24 -18.83 -18.51
CA LYS A 37 -15.05 -17.98 -18.67
C LYS A 37 -14.78 -17.08 -17.46
N THR A 38 -15.73 -17.01 -16.52
CA THR A 38 -15.58 -16.16 -15.34
C THR A 38 -14.62 -16.82 -14.35
N GLN A 39 -13.52 -16.15 -14.04
CA GLN A 39 -12.63 -16.59 -12.96
C GLN A 39 -13.30 -16.29 -11.62
N VAL A 40 -13.55 -17.34 -10.83
CA VAL A 40 -14.06 -17.22 -9.47
C VAL A 40 -12.89 -17.38 -8.50
N VAL A 41 -12.74 -16.40 -7.60
CA VAL A 41 -11.76 -16.43 -6.51
C VAL A 41 -12.54 -16.57 -5.21
N ASP A 42 -12.37 -17.70 -4.52
CA ASP A 42 -12.98 -17.93 -3.21
C ASP A 42 -12.17 -17.24 -2.11
N ALA A 43 -12.75 -16.18 -1.54
CA ALA A 43 -12.19 -15.40 -0.44
C ALA A 43 -12.92 -15.67 0.88
N THR A 44 -13.60 -16.81 1.03
CA THR A 44 -14.32 -17.16 2.26
C THR A 44 -13.40 -17.11 3.49
N GLY A 45 -13.85 -16.42 4.54
CA GLY A 45 -13.08 -16.22 5.78
C GLY A 45 -11.94 -15.20 5.66
N GLN A 46 -11.82 -14.52 4.53
CA GLN A 46 -10.83 -13.45 4.32
C GLN A 46 -11.50 -12.08 4.28
N VAL A 47 -10.67 -11.04 4.39
CA VAL A 47 -11.09 -9.65 4.23
C VAL A 47 -10.60 -9.13 2.90
N VAL A 48 -11.51 -8.54 2.12
CA VAL A 48 -11.19 -7.83 0.88
C VAL A 48 -11.30 -6.33 1.12
N THR A 49 -10.28 -5.57 0.77
CA THR A 49 -10.26 -4.10 0.85
C THR A 49 -9.85 -3.51 -0.50
N PRO A 50 -10.11 -2.21 -0.73
CA PRO A 50 -9.36 -1.48 -1.76
C PRO A 50 -7.86 -1.62 -1.54
N GLY A 51 -7.09 -1.51 -2.63
CA GLY A 51 -5.63 -1.43 -2.55
C GLY A 51 -5.21 -0.24 -1.69
N LEU A 52 -4.17 -0.43 -0.87
CA LEU A 52 -3.62 0.66 -0.08
C LEU A 52 -3.01 1.72 -0.98
N VAL A 53 -3.10 2.98 -0.56
CA VAL A 53 -2.45 4.11 -1.21
C VAL A 53 -1.38 4.61 -0.26
N ASP A 54 -0.14 4.69 -0.75
CA ASP A 54 0.93 5.39 -0.05
C ASP A 54 1.03 6.82 -0.61
N PRO A 55 0.49 7.83 0.08
CA PRO A 55 0.41 9.19 -0.43
C PRO A 55 1.73 9.95 -0.29
N HIS A 56 2.74 9.39 0.39
CA HIS A 56 3.94 10.13 0.72
C HIS A 56 5.15 9.20 0.88
N THR A 57 5.98 9.14 -0.18
CA THR A 57 7.26 8.44 -0.14
C THR A 57 8.36 9.28 -0.76
N HIS A 58 9.59 9.00 -0.33
CA HIS A 58 10.81 9.37 -1.04
C HIS A 58 11.46 8.09 -1.59
N LEU A 59 10.72 7.32 -2.40
CA LEU A 59 11.14 5.99 -2.84
C LEU A 59 12.42 6.00 -3.68
N ILE A 60 12.60 7.03 -4.52
CA ILE A 60 13.74 7.13 -5.44
C ILE A 60 14.82 8.02 -4.78
N PHE A 61 15.96 7.43 -4.46
CA PHE A 61 17.19 8.12 -4.02
C PHE A 61 18.41 7.26 -4.35
N GLY A 62 19.59 7.90 -4.39
CA GLY A 62 20.88 7.22 -4.56
C GLY A 62 21.57 6.97 -3.22
N GLY A 63 22.35 5.89 -3.15
CA GLY A 63 23.06 5.50 -1.93
C GLY A 63 22.13 5.11 -0.79
N SER A 64 22.63 5.20 0.44
CA SER A 64 21.93 4.82 1.67
C SER A 64 22.54 5.55 2.88
N ARG A 65 21.90 5.49 4.05
CA ARG A 65 22.27 6.29 5.25
C ARG A 65 22.41 5.46 6.53
N GLU A 66 22.70 4.16 6.40
CA GLU A 66 22.91 3.22 7.49
C GLU A 66 24.11 3.61 8.37
N ASP A 67 25.17 4.17 7.79
CA ASP A 67 26.34 4.62 8.56
C ASP A 67 25.97 5.73 9.55
N GLU A 68 25.11 6.66 9.12
CA GLU A 68 24.58 7.71 10.00
C GLU A 68 23.68 7.16 11.08
N PHE A 69 22.95 6.06 10.81
CA PHE A 69 22.16 5.38 11.82
C PHE A 69 23.05 4.82 12.94
N TYR A 70 24.20 4.21 12.60
CA TYR A 70 25.16 3.72 13.61
C TYR A 70 25.78 4.85 14.42
N LEU A 71 26.15 5.96 13.77
CA LEU A 71 26.71 7.13 14.47
C LEU A 71 25.71 7.71 15.47
N ARG A 72 24.43 7.86 15.09
CA ARG A 72 23.38 8.31 16.01
C ARG A 72 23.18 7.35 17.17
N ALA A 73 23.22 6.04 16.92
CA ALA A 73 23.09 5.03 17.96
C ALA A 73 24.24 5.09 18.99
N GLN A 74 25.41 5.59 18.59
CA GLN A 74 26.57 5.83 19.46
C GLN A 74 26.56 7.20 20.13
N GLY A 75 25.53 8.03 19.89
CA GLY A 75 25.33 9.32 20.53
C GLY A 75 25.86 10.52 19.75
N ALA A 76 26.20 10.37 18.46
CA ALA A 76 26.57 11.52 17.63
C ALA A 76 25.36 12.44 17.39
N ASP A 77 25.57 13.74 17.53
CA ASP A 77 24.53 14.74 17.29
C ASP A 77 24.24 14.90 15.79
N TYR A 78 23.01 15.31 15.49
CA TYR A 78 22.58 15.53 14.11
C TYR A 78 23.52 16.49 13.36
N MET A 79 23.95 17.56 14.04
CA MET A 79 24.81 18.59 13.43
C MET A 79 26.19 18.05 13.13
N ASP A 80 26.80 17.28 14.04
CA ASP A 80 28.11 16.65 13.82
C ASP A 80 28.08 15.72 12.59
N ILE A 81 27.01 14.93 12.46
CA ILE A 81 26.83 14.05 11.31
C ILE A 81 26.68 14.85 10.02
N MET A 82 25.94 15.96 10.05
CA MET A 82 25.77 16.83 8.89
C MET A 82 27.10 17.51 8.50
N GLU A 83 27.88 17.99 9.47
CA GLU A 83 29.20 18.59 9.27
C GLU A 83 30.22 17.57 8.72
N ALA A 84 30.12 16.31 9.14
CA ALA A 84 30.90 15.19 8.57
C ALA A 84 30.45 14.79 7.16
N GLY A 85 29.48 15.49 6.57
CA GLY A 85 28.97 15.24 5.22
C GLY A 85 27.79 14.27 5.17
N GLY A 86 27.23 13.85 6.29
CA GLY A 86 25.98 13.09 6.33
C GLY A 86 24.75 13.95 5.96
N GLY A 87 23.58 13.52 6.41
CA GLY A 87 22.34 14.26 6.23
C GLY A 87 21.79 14.17 4.79
N ILE A 88 20.87 15.08 4.47
CA ILE A 88 20.24 15.14 3.15
C ILE A 88 21.26 15.36 2.02
N ALA A 89 22.33 16.11 2.29
CA ALA A 89 23.38 16.39 1.32
C ALA A 89 24.12 15.11 0.89
N SER A 90 24.21 14.10 1.77
CA SER A 90 24.74 12.79 1.42
C SER A 90 23.92 12.13 0.31
N SER A 91 22.60 12.02 0.50
CA SER A 91 21.69 11.45 -0.50
C SER A 91 21.72 12.21 -1.84
N VAL A 92 21.87 13.55 -1.81
CA VAL A 92 21.99 14.36 -3.03
C VAL A 92 23.30 14.08 -3.79
N ARG A 93 24.42 13.83 -3.10
CA ARG A 93 25.70 13.52 -3.76
C ARG A 93 25.77 12.09 -4.30
N SER A 94 24.90 11.21 -3.83
CA SER A 94 24.83 9.81 -4.28
C SER A 94 23.96 9.61 -5.52
N THR A 95 23.36 10.67 -6.07
CA THR A 95 22.63 10.68 -7.35
C THR A 95 23.38 11.46 -8.40
#